data_AF-A0A7Y2JN62-F1
#
_entry.id   AF-A0A7Y2JN62-F1
#
_cell.length_a   1.000
_cell.length_b   1.000
_cell.length_c   1.000
_cell.angle_alpha   90.00
_cell.angle_beta   90.00
_cell.angle_gamma   90.00
#
_symmetry.space_group_name_H-M   'P 1'
#
loop_
_entity.id
_entity.type
_entity.pdbx_description
1 polymer ?
#
loop_
_entity_poly.entity_id
_entity_poly.type
_entity_poly.pdbx_seq_one_letter_code
_entity_poly.pdbx_strand_id
1 'polypeptide(L)'
;MATIILFAPLLGALICGFGWRFIGEVAAQWVATGLLFLICLLSWIVFLSFDPFAHEGGYYTVQVMRWIESGSLATDWAIRMDRLTAIMLVVITTVSALVHLYSFGYMAHDANFDEEKESYRPRFFAYLSFFTFAMLMLVTADNLVQMFFGWEGVGLASYLLIGFYFRKPSANAAAIKAFIVNRVGDFGFALGILALFLLVDSVNFTDIFAAAPALAETEIHFLWTNWNAAELVAFLLFVGAMGKSAQLFLHTWLPDAMEGPTPVSALIHAATMVTAGVFLVCRMSPVMEFAPATTTFIVVIGASTAFFAATVGLVQNDIKRVIAYSTCSQLGYMFVAAGVGVYSVAMFHLFTHAFFKAMLFLGAGSIIHGMHHEQDMRNYGGLKDKMPYTFWAMMIGTLAITGVGIPLLYIG
;
A
#
# COMPACT_ATOMS: atom_id res chain seq x y z
N MET A 1 6.02 -3.41 22.29
CA MET A 1 6.10 -4.05 20.95
C MET A 1 5.68 -3.10 19.84
N ALA A 2 4.51 -2.46 19.94
CA ALA A 2 3.97 -1.62 18.86
C ALA A 2 4.89 -0.44 18.43
N THR A 3 5.54 0.24 19.38
CA THR A 3 6.53 1.31 19.09
C THR A 3 7.75 0.80 18.33
N ILE A 4 8.25 -0.40 18.67
CA ILE A 4 9.37 -1.04 17.95
C ILE A 4 8.95 -1.38 16.53
N ILE A 5 7.77 -1.97 16.35
CA ILE A 5 7.21 -2.28 15.02
C ILE A 5 7.18 -1.03 14.15
N LEU A 6 6.70 0.08 14.70
CA LEU A 6 6.59 1.35 13.98
C LEU A 6 7.95 1.97 13.64
N PHE A 7 8.83 2.14 14.64
CA PHE A 7 10.03 2.96 14.47
C PHE A 7 11.28 2.20 13.97
N ALA A 8 11.31 0.87 14.05
CA ALA A 8 12.49 0.11 13.60
C ALA A 8 12.79 0.29 12.09
N PRO A 9 11.81 0.33 11.16
CA PRO A 9 12.10 0.68 9.77
C PRO A 9 12.63 2.10 9.59
N LEU A 10 12.17 3.07 10.39
CA LEU A 10 12.73 4.42 10.35
C LEU A 10 14.20 4.42 10.79
N LEU A 11 14.52 3.69 11.86
CA LEU A 11 15.90 3.52 12.31
C LEU A 11 16.76 2.84 11.22
N GLY A 12 16.25 1.77 10.60
CA GLY A 12 16.90 1.11 9.47
C GLY A 12 17.13 2.06 8.29
N ALA A 13 16.16 2.91 7.97
CA ALA A 13 16.27 3.91 6.92
C ALA A 13 17.35 4.96 7.22
N LEU A 14 17.42 5.46 8.45
CA LEU A 14 18.41 6.44 8.87
C LEU A 14 19.83 5.85 8.90
N ILE A 15 19.99 4.63 9.41
CA ILE A 15 21.27 3.92 9.43
C ILE A 15 21.76 3.64 8.00
N CYS A 16 20.89 3.14 7.12
CA CYS A 16 21.23 2.92 5.71
C CYS A 16 21.48 4.21 4.93
N GLY A 17 20.72 5.28 5.19
CA GLY A 17 20.82 6.53 4.44
C GLY A 17 22.03 7.37 4.84
N PHE A 18 22.30 7.47 6.14
CA PHE A 18 23.32 8.38 6.69
C PHE A 18 24.48 7.66 7.38
N GLY A 19 24.22 6.51 8.01
CA GLY A 19 25.20 5.75 8.80
C GLY A 19 26.12 4.83 8.00
N TRP A 20 25.77 4.49 6.75
CA TRP A 20 26.47 3.49 5.95
C TRP A 20 27.96 3.80 5.71
N ARG A 21 28.35 5.09 5.69
CA ARG A 21 29.76 5.49 5.53
C ARG A 21 30.65 5.09 6.70
N PHE A 22 30.06 4.88 7.89
CA PHE A 22 30.79 4.50 9.10
C PHE A 22 30.84 2.99 9.30
N ILE A 23 29.75 2.28 8.98
CA ILE A 23 29.61 0.84 9.23
C ILE A 23 29.86 -0.04 8.00
N GLY A 24 29.89 0.56 6.80
CA GLY A 24 29.98 -0.13 5.52
C GLY A 24 28.62 -0.53 4.93
N GLU A 25 28.57 -0.70 3.61
CA GLU A 25 27.31 -0.96 2.89
C GLU A 25 26.66 -2.29 3.26
N VAL A 26 27.47 -3.33 3.44
CA VAL A 26 27.00 -4.68 3.75
C VAL A 26 26.37 -4.70 5.14
N ALA A 27 27.04 -4.09 6.13
CA ALA A 27 26.50 -3.99 7.48
C ALA A 27 25.19 -3.19 7.51
N ALA A 28 25.12 -2.07 6.77
CA ALA A 28 23.90 -1.27 6.66
C ALA A 28 22.72 -2.11 6.12
N GLN A 29 22.92 -2.84 5.03
CA GLN A 29 21.89 -3.72 4.46
C GLN A 29 21.43 -4.79 5.45
N TRP A 30 22.36 -5.47 6.13
CA TRP A 30 22.02 -6.48 7.14
C TRP A 30 21.25 -5.90 8.32
N VAL A 31 21.60 -4.69 8.78
CA VAL A 31 20.89 -4.02 9.87
C VAL A 31 19.45 -3.69 9.46
N ALA A 32 19.24 -3.05 8.30
CA ALA A 32 17.89 -2.71 7.83
C ALA A 32 17.02 -3.96 7.65
N THR A 33 17.56 -5.01 7.04
CA THR A 33 16.84 -6.26 6.84
C THR A 33 16.59 -7.01 8.14
N GLY A 34 17.57 -7.05 9.06
CA GLY A 34 17.41 -7.65 10.37
C GLY A 34 16.32 -6.98 11.19
N LEU A 35 16.24 -5.64 11.16
CA LEU A 35 15.16 -4.88 11.79
C LEU A 35 13.79 -5.22 11.18
N LEU A 36 13.72 -5.43 9.86
CA LEU A 36 12.48 -5.83 9.18
C LEU A 36 12.02 -7.25 9.56
N PHE A 37 12.94 -8.19 9.72
CA PHE A 37 12.61 -9.53 10.23
C PHE A 37 12.18 -9.49 11.70
N LEU A 38 12.81 -8.64 12.52
CA LEU A 38 12.42 -8.43 13.91
C LEU A 38 10.97 -7.93 13.99
N ILE A 39 10.62 -6.86 13.28
CA ILE A 39 9.24 -6.36 13.31
C ILE A 39 8.25 -7.32 12.69
N CYS A 40 8.66 -8.12 11.69
CA CYS A 40 7.82 -9.17 11.13
C CYS A 40 7.42 -10.19 12.21
N LEU A 41 8.41 -10.68 12.97
CA LEU A 41 8.15 -11.58 14.10
C LEU A 41 7.23 -10.93 15.13
N LEU A 42 7.49 -9.67 15.51
CA LEU A 42 6.67 -8.94 16.47
C LEU A 42 5.23 -8.71 15.95
N SER A 43 5.03 -8.42 14.67
CA SER A 43 3.71 -8.27 14.05
C SER A 43 2.91 -9.57 14.11
N TRP A 44 3.54 -10.72 13.85
CA TRP A 44 2.90 -12.03 13.99
C TRP A 44 2.52 -12.34 15.43
N ILE A 45 3.38 -12.02 16.40
CA ILE A 45 3.05 -12.15 17.83
C ILE A 45 1.82 -11.30 18.15
N VAL A 46 1.80 -10.03 17.74
CA VAL A 46 0.65 -9.14 17.95
C VAL A 46 -0.61 -9.72 17.31
N PHE A 47 -0.54 -10.21 16.07
CA PHE A 47 -1.69 -10.79 15.38
C PHE A 47 -2.27 -12.02 16.09
N LEU A 48 -1.41 -12.91 16.60
CA LEU A 48 -1.83 -14.13 17.30
C LEU A 48 -2.28 -13.88 18.74
N SER A 49 -1.76 -12.84 19.40
CA SER A 49 -2.08 -12.52 20.80
C SER A 49 -3.17 -11.47 20.96
N PHE A 50 -3.52 -10.73 19.91
CA PHE A 50 -4.46 -9.62 20.01
C PHE A 50 -5.89 -10.13 20.19
N ASP A 51 -6.43 -9.94 21.38
CA ASP A 51 -7.83 -10.16 21.70
C ASP A 51 -8.59 -8.82 21.75
N PRO A 52 -9.47 -8.53 20.79
CA PRO A 52 -10.29 -7.31 20.84
C PRO A 52 -11.40 -7.39 21.89
N PHE A 53 -11.83 -8.57 22.34
CA PHE A 53 -12.86 -8.66 23.39
C PHE A 53 -12.30 -8.25 24.76
N ALA A 54 -10.98 -8.25 24.91
CA ALA A 54 -10.28 -7.74 26.08
C ALA A 54 -10.22 -6.20 26.15
N HIS A 55 -10.65 -5.49 25.10
CA HIS A 55 -10.54 -4.04 25.01
C HIS A 55 -11.89 -3.39 24.70
N GLU A 56 -12.23 -2.32 25.41
CA GLU A 56 -13.45 -1.56 25.15
C GLU A 56 -13.42 -0.96 23.74
N GLY A 57 -14.49 -1.15 22.97
CA GLY A 57 -14.54 -0.75 21.55
C GLY A 57 -13.67 -1.60 20.60
N GLY A 58 -12.99 -2.64 21.09
CA GLY A 58 -12.22 -3.57 20.27
C GLY A 58 -10.82 -3.10 19.87
N TYR A 59 -10.30 -2.04 20.51
CA TYR A 59 -8.98 -1.47 20.22
C TYR A 59 -8.31 -0.89 21.47
N TYR A 60 -6.99 -0.70 21.42
CA TYR A 60 -6.26 0.12 22.38
C TYR A 60 -5.35 1.11 21.66
N THR A 61 -5.00 2.20 22.33
CA THR A 61 -4.09 3.22 21.79
C THR A 61 -2.83 3.31 22.63
N VAL A 62 -1.68 3.47 21.96
CA VAL A 62 -0.41 3.80 22.61
C VAL A 62 -0.04 5.21 22.19
N GLN A 63 -0.22 6.18 23.09
CA GLN A 63 0.17 7.56 22.83
C GLN A 63 1.70 7.66 22.78
N VAL A 64 2.23 8.23 21.69
CA VAL A 64 3.67 8.44 21.50
C VAL A 64 4.04 9.85 21.97
N MET A 65 3.34 10.86 21.46
CA MET A 65 3.51 12.26 21.84
C MET A 65 2.32 13.10 21.39
N ARG A 66 2.12 14.25 22.04
CA ARG A 66 1.23 15.31 21.54
C ARG A 66 1.83 15.91 20.28
N TRP A 67 1.03 16.04 19.21
CA TRP A 67 1.57 16.39 17.90
C TRP A 67 1.17 17.78 17.43
N ILE A 68 -0.13 18.08 17.37
CA ILE A 68 -0.64 19.40 16.96
C ILE A 68 -1.63 19.89 18.02
N GLU A 69 -1.42 21.12 18.49
CA GLU A 69 -2.32 21.80 19.42
C GLU A 69 -2.53 23.24 18.94
N SER A 70 -3.74 23.53 18.47
CA SER A 70 -4.12 24.86 17.97
C SER A 70 -5.63 25.06 18.08
N GLY A 71 -6.09 25.83 19.07
CA GLY A 71 -7.52 26.04 19.31
C GLY A 71 -8.21 24.74 19.73
N SER A 72 -9.32 24.38 19.06
CA SER A 72 -10.00 23.09 19.25
C SER A 72 -9.27 21.92 18.60
N LEU A 73 -8.37 22.17 17.63
CA LEU A 73 -7.59 21.12 16.99
C LEU A 73 -6.49 20.64 17.95
N ALA A 74 -6.75 19.52 18.61
CA ALA A 74 -5.78 18.78 19.41
C ALA A 74 -5.63 17.37 18.85
N THR A 75 -4.44 17.03 18.38
CA THR A 75 -4.12 15.69 17.86
C THR A 75 -2.88 15.12 18.50
N ASP A 76 -2.97 13.85 18.83
CA ASP A 76 -1.84 13.05 19.29
C ASP A 76 -1.26 12.24 18.13
N TRP A 77 0.04 12.02 18.17
CA TRP A 77 0.62 10.87 17.50
C TRP A 77 0.41 9.67 18.40
N ALA A 78 -0.47 8.77 17.98
CA ALA A 78 -0.78 7.54 18.70
C ALA A 78 -0.69 6.32 17.77
N ILE A 79 -0.46 5.16 18.36
CA ILE A 79 -0.50 3.87 17.69
C ILE A 79 -1.81 3.20 18.09
N ARG A 80 -2.80 3.25 17.20
CA ARG A 80 -4.06 2.53 17.36
C ARG A 80 -3.85 1.07 16.99
N MET A 81 -4.22 0.16 17.89
CA MET A 81 -4.17 -1.27 17.66
C MET A 81 -5.57 -1.86 17.70
N ASP A 82 -6.01 -2.37 16.56
CA ASP A 82 -7.25 -3.13 16.37
C ASP A 82 -7.03 -4.30 15.41
N ARG A 83 -8.06 -5.12 15.19
CA ARG A 83 -7.99 -6.27 14.25
C ARG A 83 -7.51 -5.84 12.85
N LEU A 84 -8.02 -4.71 12.36
CA LEU A 84 -7.70 -4.21 11.03
C LEU A 84 -6.21 -3.84 10.92
N THR A 85 -5.69 -3.16 11.93
CA THR A 85 -4.27 -2.81 12.06
C THR A 85 -3.40 -4.05 12.18
N ALA A 86 -3.75 -5.01 13.05
CA ALA A 86 -2.99 -6.24 13.25
C ALA A 86 -2.83 -7.05 11.95
N ILE A 87 -3.89 -7.16 11.15
CA ILE A 87 -3.84 -7.80 9.82
C ILE A 87 -2.85 -7.06 8.90
N MET A 88 -2.96 -5.72 8.83
CA MET A 88 -2.09 -4.92 7.97
C MET A 88 -0.63 -4.95 8.41
N LEU A 89 -0.36 -4.97 9.72
CA LEU A 89 1.00 -5.10 10.24
C LEU A 89 1.65 -6.37 9.70
N VAL A 90 0.98 -7.52 9.81
CA VAL A 90 1.48 -8.80 9.30
C VAL A 90 1.77 -8.72 7.79
N VAL A 91 0.82 -8.19 7.02
CA VAL A 91 0.95 -8.05 5.56
C VAL A 91 2.16 -7.19 5.19
N ILE A 92 2.25 -5.99 5.75
CA ILE A 92 3.30 -5.01 5.42
C ILE A 92 4.66 -5.55 5.85
N THR A 93 4.80 -6.00 7.11
CA THR A 93 6.11 -6.41 7.62
C THR A 93 6.60 -7.72 6.99
N THR A 94 5.72 -8.66 6.69
CA THR A 94 6.12 -9.93 6.07
C THR A 94 6.58 -9.71 4.62
N VAL A 95 5.77 -9.02 3.81
CA VAL A 95 6.15 -8.72 2.43
C VAL A 95 7.40 -7.85 2.39
N SER A 96 7.50 -6.84 3.26
CA SER A 96 8.67 -5.97 3.29
C SER A 96 9.95 -6.71 3.71
N ALA A 97 9.91 -7.58 4.72
CA ALA A 97 11.08 -8.38 5.12
C ALA A 97 11.58 -9.28 3.98
N LEU A 98 10.66 -9.95 3.26
CA LEU A 98 11.00 -10.80 2.11
C LEU A 98 11.53 -9.99 0.93
N VAL A 99 10.94 -8.83 0.64
CA VAL A 99 11.44 -7.91 -0.40
C VAL A 99 12.83 -7.40 -0.06
N HIS A 100 13.10 -7.05 1.19
CA HIS A 100 14.43 -6.62 1.63
C HIS A 100 15.46 -7.74 1.46
N LEU A 101 15.12 -8.98 1.84
CA LEU A 101 15.98 -10.13 1.63
C LEU A 101 16.25 -10.38 0.14
N TYR A 102 15.21 -10.36 -0.69
CA TYR A 102 15.32 -10.54 -2.13
C TYR A 102 16.19 -9.45 -2.79
N SER A 103 16.13 -8.23 -2.25
CA SER A 103 16.87 -7.08 -2.77
C SER A 103 18.39 -7.21 -2.65
N PHE A 104 18.92 -8.05 -1.76
CA PHE A 104 20.36 -8.33 -1.71
C PHE A 104 20.86 -8.91 -3.04
N GLY A 105 20.20 -9.95 -3.53
CA GLY A 105 20.59 -10.59 -4.78
C GLY A 105 20.25 -9.72 -6.00
N TYR A 106 19.06 -9.11 -5.99
CA TYR A 106 18.60 -8.31 -7.13
C TYR A 106 19.46 -7.05 -7.36
N MET A 107 19.89 -6.38 -6.29
CA MET A 107 20.69 -5.15 -6.37
C MET A 107 22.19 -5.41 -6.30
N ALA A 108 22.64 -6.67 -6.28
CA ALA A 108 24.06 -7.00 -6.16
C ALA A 108 24.86 -6.45 -7.36
N HIS A 109 24.36 -6.61 -8.58
CA HIS A 109 25.09 -6.24 -9.80
C HIS A 109 24.21 -5.43 -10.75
N ASP A 110 23.96 -4.15 -10.40
CA ASP A 110 23.07 -3.30 -11.18
C ASP A 110 23.85 -2.46 -12.20
N ALA A 111 23.74 -2.84 -13.49
CA ALA A 111 24.44 -2.21 -14.60
C ALA A 111 24.07 -0.73 -14.84
N ASN A 112 23.00 -0.21 -14.20
CA ASN A 112 22.65 1.21 -14.29
C ASN A 112 23.60 2.12 -13.48
N PHE A 113 24.40 1.53 -12.58
CA PHE A 113 25.35 2.22 -11.72
C PHE A 113 26.77 1.68 -11.93
N ASP A 114 27.75 2.54 -11.76
CA ASP A 114 29.16 2.16 -11.79
C ASP A 114 29.58 1.80 -10.35
N GLU A 115 29.63 0.50 -10.02
CA GLU A 115 29.90 0.00 -8.66
C GLU A 115 31.24 0.50 -8.08
N GLU A 116 32.23 0.79 -8.94
CA GLU A 116 33.53 1.29 -8.49
C GLU A 116 33.46 2.77 -8.07
N LYS A 117 32.50 3.51 -8.63
CA LYS A 117 32.38 4.96 -8.44
C LYS A 117 31.22 5.37 -7.54
N GLU A 118 30.19 4.56 -7.41
CA GLU A 118 28.92 4.96 -6.81
C GLU A 118 28.31 3.90 -5.89
N SER A 119 28.00 4.33 -4.66
CA SER A 119 27.23 3.54 -3.71
C SER A 119 25.73 3.80 -3.89
N TYR A 120 24.99 2.79 -4.36
CA TYR A 120 23.54 2.87 -4.57
C TYR A 120 22.73 1.95 -3.64
N ARG A 121 23.32 0.85 -3.16
CA ARG A 121 22.62 -0.18 -2.36
C ARG A 121 22.10 0.38 -1.02
N PRO A 122 22.89 1.13 -0.21
CA PRO A 122 22.39 1.69 1.05
C PRO A 122 21.23 2.67 0.83
N ARG A 123 21.29 3.49 -0.23
CA ARG A 123 20.20 4.40 -0.62
C ARG A 123 18.92 3.64 -0.95
N PHE A 124 19.04 2.53 -1.70
CA PHE A 124 17.89 1.69 -2.05
C PHE A 124 17.21 1.10 -0.81
N PHE A 125 17.99 0.49 0.10
CA PHE A 125 17.47 -0.08 1.35
C PHE A 125 16.92 1.00 2.28
N ALA A 126 17.52 2.20 2.30
CA ALA A 126 16.99 3.32 3.06
C ALA A 126 15.60 3.73 2.57
N TYR A 127 15.40 3.82 1.26
CA TYR A 127 14.10 4.15 0.67
C TYR A 127 13.06 3.04 0.91
N LEU A 128 13.41 1.75 0.80
CA LEU A 128 12.50 0.65 1.12
C LEU A 128 12.08 0.63 2.60
N SER A 129 13.03 0.90 3.51
CA SER A 129 12.76 0.98 4.94
C SER A 129 11.91 2.20 5.29
N PHE A 130 12.19 3.36 4.68
CA PHE A 130 11.38 4.57 4.85
C PHE A 130 9.95 4.38 4.32
N PHE A 131 9.82 3.72 3.18
CA PHE A 131 8.52 3.38 2.61
C PHE A 131 7.71 2.47 3.56
N THR A 132 8.38 1.47 4.16
CA THR A 132 7.76 0.59 5.16
C THR A 132 7.32 1.37 6.39
N PHE A 133 8.17 2.27 6.92
CA PHE A 133 7.81 3.17 8.02
C PHE A 133 6.57 4.01 7.69
N ALA A 134 6.54 4.66 6.52
CA ALA A 134 5.43 5.50 6.13
C ALA A 134 4.11 4.72 6.03
N MET A 135 4.15 3.49 5.51
CA MET A 135 2.98 2.62 5.47
C MET A 135 2.54 2.17 6.86
N LEU A 136 3.48 1.85 7.77
CA LEU A 136 3.16 1.52 9.16
C LEU A 136 2.54 2.71 9.90
N MET A 137 3.05 3.93 9.67
CA MET A 137 2.47 5.18 10.17
C MET A 137 1.02 5.37 9.74
N LEU A 138 0.72 5.05 8.48
CA LEU A 138 -0.62 5.15 7.91
C LEU A 138 -1.59 4.17 8.58
N VAL A 139 -1.21 2.89 8.71
CA VAL A 139 -2.14 1.86 9.20
C VAL A 139 -2.31 1.85 10.71
N THR A 140 -1.34 2.39 11.45
CA THR A 140 -1.42 2.52 12.92
C THR A 140 -2.01 3.84 13.38
N ALA A 141 -2.45 4.70 12.44
CA ALA A 141 -3.02 5.99 12.77
C ALA A 141 -4.26 5.88 13.66
N ASP A 142 -4.38 6.80 14.62
CA ASP A 142 -5.59 6.96 15.46
C ASP A 142 -6.47 8.15 15.04
N ASN A 143 -5.95 8.99 14.15
CA ASN A 143 -6.65 10.13 13.58
C ASN A 143 -6.31 10.32 12.10
N LEU A 144 -7.14 11.09 11.40
CA LEU A 144 -7.01 11.30 9.96
C LEU A 144 -5.75 12.09 9.58
N VAL A 145 -5.26 12.98 10.44
CA VAL A 145 -4.05 13.77 10.16
C VAL A 145 -2.80 12.88 10.17
N GLN A 146 -2.70 11.95 11.12
CA GLN A 146 -1.62 10.96 11.15
C GLN A 146 -1.71 10.02 9.94
N MET A 147 -2.92 9.59 9.59
CA MET A 147 -3.15 8.79 8.39
C MET A 147 -2.68 9.55 7.15
N PHE A 148 -3.03 10.83 7.01
CA PHE A 148 -2.60 11.68 5.90
C PHE A 148 -1.08 11.88 5.86
N PHE A 149 -0.40 11.99 7.00
CA PHE A 149 1.05 12.04 7.05
C PHE A 149 1.70 10.75 6.53
N GLY A 150 1.20 9.58 6.95
CA GLY A 150 1.64 8.30 6.39
C GLY A 150 1.32 8.18 4.90
N TRP A 151 0.16 8.67 4.48
CA TRP A 151 -0.33 8.69 3.09
C TRP A 151 0.58 9.47 2.13
N GLU A 152 0.97 10.66 2.56
CA GLU A 152 1.94 11.53 1.90
C GLU A 152 3.35 10.92 1.92
N GLY A 153 3.76 10.36 3.06
CA GLY A 153 5.03 9.67 3.22
C GLY A 153 5.19 8.49 2.23
N VAL A 154 4.13 7.68 2.06
CA VAL A 154 4.09 6.60 1.07
C VAL A 154 4.18 7.13 -0.36
N GLY A 155 3.53 8.27 -0.65
CA GLY A 155 3.61 8.93 -1.96
C GLY A 155 5.00 9.49 -2.28
N LEU A 156 5.68 10.09 -1.29
CA LEU A 156 7.06 10.55 -1.44
C LEU A 156 8.01 9.38 -1.62
N ALA A 157 7.88 8.35 -0.78
CA ALA A 157 8.75 7.19 -0.83
C ALA A 157 8.58 6.41 -2.14
N SER A 158 7.36 6.30 -2.70
CA SER A 158 7.14 5.70 -4.01
C SER A 158 7.76 6.53 -5.14
N TYR A 159 7.68 7.85 -5.09
CA TYR A 159 8.36 8.73 -6.05
C TYR A 159 9.88 8.47 -6.10
N LEU A 160 10.51 8.39 -4.92
CA LEU A 160 11.95 8.12 -4.79
C LEU A 160 12.34 6.72 -5.31
N LEU A 161 11.47 5.72 -5.10
CA LEU A 161 11.74 4.34 -5.50
C LEU A 161 11.45 4.08 -6.99
N ILE A 162 10.40 4.68 -7.57
CA ILE A 162 10.11 4.61 -9.01
C ILE A 162 11.21 5.34 -9.79
N GLY A 163 11.59 6.53 -9.32
CA GLY A 163 12.67 7.34 -9.90
C GLY A 163 14.08 6.90 -9.49
N PHE A 164 14.25 5.68 -8.96
CA PHE A 164 15.54 5.23 -8.45
C PHE A 164 16.63 5.24 -9.53
N TYR A 165 16.26 4.85 -10.75
CA TYR A 165 17.12 4.95 -11.94
C TYR A 165 17.08 6.37 -12.53
N PHE A 166 17.53 7.35 -11.75
CA PHE A 166 17.42 8.79 -12.06
C PHE A 166 18.14 9.23 -13.35
N ARG A 167 19.05 8.41 -13.91
CA ARG A 167 19.70 8.65 -15.20
C ARG A 167 18.80 8.34 -16.39
N LYS A 168 17.75 7.53 -16.21
CA LYS A 168 16.82 7.11 -17.26
C LYS A 168 15.69 8.14 -17.36
N PRO A 169 15.55 8.88 -18.47
CA PRO A 169 14.50 9.90 -18.60
C PRO A 169 13.09 9.32 -18.45
N SER A 170 12.84 8.08 -18.90
CA SER A 170 11.54 7.41 -18.75
C SER A 170 11.20 7.14 -17.28
N ALA A 171 12.17 6.74 -16.45
CA ALA A 171 11.95 6.49 -15.02
C ALA A 171 11.60 7.78 -14.28
N ASN A 172 12.26 8.90 -14.61
CA ASN A 172 11.94 10.22 -14.05
C ASN A 172 10.53 10.68 -14.46
N ALA A 173 10.17 10.52 -15.74
CA ALA A 173 8.84 10.86 -16.22
C ALA A 173 7.75 10.00 -15.54
N ALA A 174 8.00 8.70 -15.37
CA ALA A 174 7.10 7.78 -14.67
C ALA A 174 6.94 8.15 -13.19
N ALA A 175 8.04 8.49 -12.50
CA ALA A 175 8.00 8.92 -11.11
C ALA A 175 7.18 10.21 -10.95
N ILE A 176 7.41 11.22 -11.80
CA ILE A 176 6.64 12.48 -11.79
C ILE A 176 5.16 12.22 -12.05
N LYS A 177 4.83 11.40 -13.07
CA LYS A 177 3.44 11.04 -13.37
C LYS A 177 2.77 10.38 -12.16
N ALA A 178 3.44 9.41 -11.54
CA ALA A 178 2.92 8.76 -10.35
C ALA A 178 2.70 9.74 -9.21
N PHE A 179 3.65 10.63 -8.93
CA PHE A 179 3.51 11.62 -7.88
C PHE A 179 2.34 12.58 -8.13
N ILE A 180 2.21 13.11 -9.35
CA ILE A 180 1.15 14.07 -9.70
C ILE A 180 -0.23 13.42 -9.64
N VAL A 181 -0.41 12.23 -10.24
CA VAL A 181 -1.73 11.57 -10.27
C VAL A 181 -2.18 11.21 -8.85
N ASN A 182 -1.25 10.74 -8.00
CA ASN A 182 -1.57 10.50 -6.60
C ASN A 182 -1.91 11.80 -5.85
N ARG A 183 -1.17 12.89 -6.11
CA ARG A 183 -1.42 14.20 -5.49
C ARG A 183 -2.83 14.71 -5.76
N VAL A 184 -3.37 14.48 -6.95
CA VAL A 184 -4.76 14.84 -7.30
C VAL A 184 -5.76 14.10 -6.41
N GLY A 185 -5.55 12.80 -6.15
CA GLY A 185 -6.34 12.06 -5.17
C GLY A 185 -6.16 12.58 -3.74
N ASP A 186 -4.91 12.89 -3.37
CA ASP A 186 -4.54 13.37 -2.03
C ASP A 186 -5.25 14.70 -1.69
N PHE A 187 -5.56 15.55 -2.69
CA PHE A 187 -6.43 16.73 -2.51
C PHE A 187 -7.85 16.36 -2.10
N GLY A 188 -8.45 15.32 -2.70
CA GLY A 188 -9.76 14.81 -2.28
C GLY A 188 -9.74 14.34 -0.83
N PHE A 189 -8.70 13.59 -0.45
CA PHE A 189 -8.53 13.15 0.94
C PHE A 189 -8.42 14.36 1.89
N ALA A 190 -7.56 15.33 1.58
CA ALA A 190 -7.39 16.53 2.40
C ALA A 190 -8.70 17.33 2.56
N LEU A 191 -9.48 17.48 1.48
CA LEU A 191 -10.81 18.11 1.55
C LEU A 191 -11.78 17.33 2.45
N GLY A 192 -11.74 16.00 2.42
CA GLY A 192 -12.53 15.16 3.31
C GLY A 192 -12.16 15.36 4.79
N ILE A 193 -10.87 15.46 5.11
CA ILE A 193 -10.40 15.75 6.48
C ILE A 193 -10.86 17.14 6.92
N LEU A 194 -10.73 18.15 6.05
CA LEU A 194 -11.17 19.52 6.35
C LEU A 194 -12.68 19.61 6.56
N ALA A 195 -13.47 18.91 5.73
CA ALA A 195 -14.93 18.85 5.88
C ALA A 195 -15.32 18.19 7.22
N LEU A 196 -14.68 17.08 7.59
CA LEU A 196 -14.91 16.44 8.89
C LEU A 196 -14.55 17.34 10.06
N PHE A 197 -13.40 18.02 9.99
CA PHE A 197 -13.02 18.97 11.04
C PHE A 197 -14.03 20.12 11.15
N LEU A 198 -14.53 20.66 10.03
CA LEU A 198 -15.53 21.73 10.03
C LEU A 198 -16.89 21.29 10.62
N LEU A 199 -17.28 20.03 10.40
CA LEU A 199 -18.60 19.52 10.81
C LEU A 199 -18.60 18.90 12.22
N VAL A 200 -17.50 18.29 12.63
CA VAL A 200 -17.38 17.54 13.89
C VAL A 200 -16.50 18.25 14.92
N ASP A 201 -15.69 19.24 14.51
CA ASP A 201 -14.64 19.87 15.32
C ASP A 201 -13.58 18.88 15.85
N SER A 202 -13.40 17.75 15.15
CA SER A 202 -12.40 16.73 15.47
C SER A 202 -11.92 15.99 14.22
N VAL A 203 -10.72 15.44 14.31
CA VAL A 203 -10.11 14.57 13.29
C VAL A 203 -9.82 13.15 13.83
N ASN A 204 -10.20 12.88 15.08
CA ASN A 204 -10.03 11.59 15.73
C ASN A 204 -11.11 10.61 15.28
N PHE A 205 -10.75 9.34 15.07
CA PHE A 205 -11.69 8.34 14.59
C PHE A 205 -12.89 8.15 15.53
N THR A 206 -12.65 8.15 16.84
CA THR A 206 -13.70 7.94 17.85
C THR A 206 -14.80 9.00 17.75
N ASP A 207 -14.42 10.28 17.64
CA ASP A 207 -15.37 11.39 17.56
C ASP A 207 -16.11 11.38 16.21
N ILE A 208 -15.37 11.14 15.11
CA ILE A 208 -15.95 11.07 13.77
C ILE A 208 -16.97 9.94 13.66
N PHE A 209 -16.65 8.75 14.19
CA PHE A 209 -17.56 7.60 14.12
C PHE A 209 -18.80 7.81 15.00
N ALA A 210 -18.67 8.48 16.14
CA ALA A 210 -19.82 8.84 16.97
C ALA A 210 -20.72 9.88 16.29
N ALA A 211 -20.14 10.80 15.51
CA ALA A 211 -20.88 11.84 14.79
C ALA A 211 -21.50 11.37 13.46
N ALA A 212 -21.13 10.18 12.96
CA ALA A 212 -21.57 9.68 11.66
C ALA A 212 -23.10 9.71 11.43
N PRO A 213 -23.96 9.32 12.38
CA PRO A 213 -25.41 9.45 12.22
C PRO A 213 -25.88 10.90 12.04
N ALA A 214 -25.28 11.86 12.76
CA ALA A 214 -25.63 13.27 12.65
C ALA A 214 -25.16 13.88 11.31
N LEU A 215 -24.01 13.43 10.80
CA LEU A 215 -23.54 13.81 9.46
C LEU A 215 -24.53 13.40 8.36
N ALA A 216 -25.24 12.28 8.54
CA ALA A 216 -26.25 11.80 7.59
C ALA A 216 -27.48 12.71 7.53
N GLU A 217 -27.74 13.49 8.59
CA GLU A 217 -28.89 14.42 8.68
C GLU A 217 -28.49 15.88 8.41
N THR A 218 -27.21 16.13 8.14
CA THR A 218 -26.66 17.48 7.95
C THR A 218 -26.44 17.79 6.47
N GLU A 219 -26.74 19.01 6.06
CA GLU A 219 -26.37 19.53 4.74
C GLU A 219 -25.16 20.46 4.83
N ILE A 220 -24.29 20.39 3.82
CA ILE A 220 -23.15 21.28 3.64
C ILE A 220 -23.19 21.91 2.24
N HIS A 221 -23.00 23.22 2.18
CA HIS A 221 -22.91 23.94 0.91
C HIS A 221 -21.49 23.81 0.34
N PHE A 222 -21.35 23.15 -0.81
CA PHE A 222 -20.07 22.93 -1.49
C PHE A 222 -20.24 22.96 -3.01
N LEU A 223 -19.34 23.65 -3.71
CA LEU A 223 -19.41 23.85 -5.17
C LEU A 223 -20.79 24.32 -5.66
N TRP A 224 -21.27 25.43 -5.10
CA TRP A 224 -22.50 26.14 -5.55
C TRP A 224 -23.81 25.37 -5.34
N THR A 225 -23.79 24.28 -4.58
CA THR A 225 -25.00 23.50 -4.24
C THR A 225 -24.88 22.91 -2.84
N ASN A 226 -26.02 22.51 -2.26
CA ASN A 226 -26.05 21.78 -1.00
C ASN A 226 -25.90 20.29 -1.27
N TRP A 227 -25.08 19.63 -0.44
CA TRP A 227 -24.89 18.19 -0.44
C TRP A 227 -25.18 17.64 0.94
N ASN A 228 -25.62 16.39 1.00
CA ASN A 228 -25.58 15.64 2.25
C ASN A 228 -24.13 15.52 2.74
N ALA A 229 -23.88 15.82 4.01
CA ALA A 229 -22.53 15.89 4.55
C ALA A 229 -21.84 14.52 4.60
N ALA A 230 -22.53 13.45 4.99
CA ALA A 230 -21.97 12.10 4.99
C ALA A 230 -21.58 11.66 3.57
N GLU A 231 -22.44 11.89 2.58
CA GLU A 231 -22.15 11.57 1.17
C GLU A 231 -20.95 12.35 0.63
N LEU A 232 -20.90 13.66 0.85
CA LEU A 232 -19.79 14.47 0.35
C LEU A 232 -18.46 14.06 0.99
N VAL A 233 -18.44 13.86 2.32
CA VAL A 233 -17.24 13.41 3.03
C VAL A 233 -16.79 12.04 2.53
N ALA A 234 -17.70 11.06 2.48
CA ALA A 234 -17.38 9.72 2.01
C ALA A 234 -16.83 9.74 0.57
N PHE A 235 -17.42 10.54 -0.31
CA PHE A 235 -16.97 10.70 -1.68
C PHE A 235 -15.57 11.32 -1.76
N LEU A 236 -15.31 12.39 -1.01
CA LEU A 236 -13.99 13.04 -0.99
C LEU A 236 -12.88 12.11 -0.45
N LEU A 237 -13.18 11.36 0.62
CA LEU A 237 -12.28 10.32 1.14
C LEU A 237 -12.04 9.22 0.10
N PHE A 238 -13.08 8.82 -0.63
CA PHE A 238 -12.95 7.84 -1.71
C PHE A 238 -12.11 8.37 -2.88
N VAL A 239 -12.20 9.64 -3.26
CA VAL A 239 -11.31 10.23 -4.29
C VAL A 239 -9.83 10.07 -3.90
N GLY A 240 -9.51 10.23 -2.61
CA GLY A 240 -8.20 9.86 -2.06
C GLY A 240 -7.84 8.40 -2.34
N ALA A 241 -8.68 7.48 -1.87
CA ALA A 241 -8.49 6.04 -2.07
C ALA A 241 -8.35 5.64 -3.54
N MET A 242 -9.16 6.24 -4.41
CA MET A 242 -9.19 6.03 -5.86
C MET A 242 -7.84 6.36 -6.51
N GLY A 243 -7.18 7.44 -6.07
CA GLY A 243 -5.84 7.83 -6.52
C GLY A 243 -4.75 6.82 -6.14
N LYS A 244 -4.60 6.54 -4.83
CA LYS A 244 -3.57 5.61 -4.33
C LYS A 244 -3.77 4.17 -4.77
N SER A 245 -5.01 3.74 -4.93
CA SER A 245 -5.34 2.38 -5.37
C SER A 245 -5.54 2.25 -6.88
N ALA A 246 -5.12 3.25 -7.65
CA ALA A 246 -5.08 3.21 -9.11
C ALA A 246 -6.39 2.72 -9.75
N GLN A 247 -7.53 3.22 -9.25
CA GLN A 247 -8.83 2.92 -9.82
C GLN A 247 -9.01 3.64 -11.17
N LEU A 248 -10.04 3.26 -11.95
CA LEU A 248 -10.32 3.85 -13.26
C LEU A 248 -10.26 5.39 -13.21
N PHE A 249 -9.86 6.04 -14.32
CA PHE A 249 -9.49 7.48 -14.40
C PHE A 249 -8.17 7.87 -13.72
N LEU A 250 -7.85 7.36 -12.53
CA LEU A 250 -6.58 7.63 -11.83
C LEU A 250 -5.57 6.48 -11.90
N HIS A 251 -5.87 5.42 -12.66
CA HIS A 251 -5.04 4.21 -12.77
C HIS A 251 -3.73 4.39 -13.57
N THR A 252 -3.61 5.45 -14.38
CA THR A 252 -2.61 5.56 -15.45
C THR A 252 -1.16 5.60 -14.96
N TRP A 253 -0.92 5.87 -13.67
CA TRP A 253 0.42 5.85 -13.10
C TRP A 253 0.93 4.45 -12.79
N LEU A 254 0.03 3.50 -12.50
CA LEU A 254 0.39 2.19 -11.98
C LEU A 254 1.19 1.34 -12.98
N PRO A 255 0.82 1.28 -14.28
CA PRO A 255 1.62 0.54 -15.27
C PRO A 255 2.97 1.20 -15.55
N ASP A 256 3.05 2.54 -15.50
CA ASP A 256 4.29 3.28 -15.76
C ASP A 256 5.27 3.19 -14.58
N ALA A 257 4.76 3.00 -13.36
CA ALA A 257 5.57 2.73 -12.17
C ALA A 257 6.43 1.45 -12.29
N MET A 258 6.18 0.60 -13.30
CA MET A 258 7.01 -0.56 -13.62
C MET A 258 8.42 -0.20 -14.12
N GLU A 259 8.75 1.07 -14.32
CA GLU A 259 10.13 1.53 -14.56
C GLU A 259 11.05 1.34 -13.34
N GLY A 260 10.49 1.30 -12.12
CA GLY A 260 11.27 1.07 -10.90
C GLY A 260 11.81 -0.36 -10.80
N PRO A 261 12.82 -0.62 -9.93
CA PRO A 261 13.35 -1.97 -9.70
C PRO A 261 12.24 -2.97 -9.31
N THR A 262 12.32 -4.23 -9.74
CA THR A 262 11.25 -5.21 -9.47
C THR A 262 10.95 -5.44 -7.97
N PRO A 263 11.91 -5.39 -7.02
CA PRO A 263 11.59 -5.45 -5.59
C PRO A 263 10.68 -4.29 -5.14
N VAL A 264 10.83 -3.11 -5.74
CA VAL A 264 9.95 -1.96 -5.50
C VAL A 264 8.54 -2.26 -5.99
N SER A 265 8.42 -2.83 -7.20
CA SER A 265 7.11 -3.23 -7.75
C SER A 265 6.43 -4.25 -6.83
N ALA A 266 7.17 -5.22 -6.28
CA ALA A 266 6.62 -6.17 -5.32
C ALA A 266 6.09 -5.47 -4.06
N LEU A 267 6.84 -4.54 -3.48
CA LEU A 267 6.43 -3.86 -2.25
C LEU A 267 5.23 -2.92 -2.46
N ILE A 268 5.31 -2.03 -3.46
CA ILE A 268 4.30 -0.98 -3.75
C ILE A 268 2.96 -1.61 -4.16
N HIS A 269 3.00 -2.63 -5.02
CA HIS A 269 1.80 -3.15 -5.68
C HIS A 269 1.16 -4.33 -4.94
N ALA A 270 1.89 -5.01 -4.06
CA ALA A 270 1.33 -6.14 -3.33
C ALA A 270 0.73 -5.72 -1.98
N ALA A 271 1.50 -5.00 -1.14
CA ALA A 271 1.21 -4.90 0.28
C ALA A 271 0.90 -3.50 0.81
N THR A 272 1.17 -2.44 0.05
CA THR A 272 1.35 -1.10 0.64
C THR A 272 0.56 0.02 -0.04
N MET A 273 1.11 0.68 -1.06
CA MET A 273 0.56 1.93 -1.60
C MET A 273 -0.85 1.72 -2.16
N VAL A 274 -1.02 0.66 -2.95
CA VAL A 274 -2.31 0.39 -3.56
C VAL A 274 -3.34 -0.18 -2.61
N THR A 275 -2.91 -0.75 -1.48
CA THR A 275 -3.81 -1.31 -0.46
C THR A 275 -4.23 -0.23 0.54
N ALA A 276 -3.50 0.88 0.64
CA ALA A 276 -3.81 2.01 1.52
C ALA A 276 -5.22 2.60 1.26
N GLY A 277 -5.65 2.69 -0.01
CA GLY A 277 -7.00 3.17 -0.33
C GLY A 277 -8.11 2.24 0.11
N VAL A 278 -7.95 0.92 -0.10
CA VAL A 278 -8.89 -0.08 0.42
C VAL A 278 -8.93 -0.04 1.94
N PHE A 279 -7.77 0.09 2.59
CA PHE A 279 -7.68 0.23 4.04
C PHE A 279 -8.39 1.49 4.56
N LEU A 280 -8.23 2.65 3.91
CA LEU A 280 -8.94 3.88 4.26
C LEU A 280 -10.46 3.68 4.19
N VAL A 281 -10.98 3.10 3.11
CA VAL A 281 -12.42 2.84 2.96
C VAL A 281 -12.91 1.87 4.04
N CYS A 282 -12.17 0.80 4.32
CA CYS A 282 -12.55 -0.15 5.37
C CYS A 282 -12.44 0.45 6.79
N ARG A 283 -11.46 1.31 7.04
CA ARG A 283 -11.30 2.03 8.32
C ARG A 283 -12.45 3.01 8.54
N MET A 284 -12.86 3.69 7.48
CA MET A 284 -13.93 4.69 7.49
C MET A 284 -15.30 4.06 7.24
N SER A 285 -15.43 2.73 7.33
CA SER A 285 -16.71 2.05 7.15
C SER A 285 -17.85 2.62 8.01
N PRO A 286 -17.65 3.05 9.29
CA PRO A 286 -18.72 3.67 10.06
C PRO A 286 -19.27 4.96 9.46
N VAL A 287 -18.52 5.64 8.59
CA VAL A 287 -18.98 6.82 7.82
C VAL A 287 -19.57 6.36 6.47
N MET A 288 -18.95 5.38 5.81
CA MET A 288 -19.39 4.87 4.51
C MET A 288 -20.81 4.28 4.56
N GLU A 289 -21.20 3.65 5.68
CA GLU A 289 -22.55 3.10 5.86
C GLU A 289 -23.67 4.15 5.82
N PHE A 290 -23.34 5.43 6.08
CA PHE A 290 -24.29 6.54 5.98
C PHE A 290 -24.29 7.24 4.62
N ALA A 291 -23.53 6.72 3.65
CA ALA A 291 -23.35 7.31 2.32
C ALA A 291 -23.67 6.32 1.18
N PRO A 292 -24.92 5.85 1.05
CA PRO A 292 -25.31 4.80 0.09
C PRO A 292 -25.07 5.17 -1.40
N ALA A 293 -25.18 6.45 -1.78
CA ALA A 293 -24.89 6.86 -3.15
C ALA A 293 -23.39 6.75 -3.44
N THR A 294 -22.56 7.15 -2.48
CA THR A 294 -21.11 7.00 -2.57
C THR A 294 -20.69 5.55 -2.61
N THR A 295 -21.20 4.68 -1.73
CA THR A 295 -20.83 3.26 -1.75
C THR A 295 -21.27 2.57 -3.05
N THR A 296 -22.43 2.94 -3.60
CA THR A 296 -22.84 2.51 -4.94
C THR A 296 -21.85 2.98 -6.02
N PHE A 297 -21.38 4.23 -5.94
CA PHE A 297 -20.35 4.74 -6.84
C PHE A 297 -19.03 3.96 -6.73
N ILE A 298 -18.62 3.59 -5.50
CA ILE A 298 -17.44 2.73 -5.26
C ILE A 298 -17.61 1.38 -5.98
N VAL A 299 -18.79 0.75 -5.91
CA VAL A 299 -19.07 -0.51 -6.61
C VAL A 299 -18.93 -0.34 -8.12
N VAL A 300 -19.52 0.70 -8.70
CA VAL A 300 -19.48 0.95 -10.15
C VAL A 300 -18.04 1.19 -10.62
N ILE A 301 -17.27 2.03 -9.91
CA ILE A 301 -15.86 2.29 -10.22
C ILE A 301 -15.01 1.04 -10.05
N GLY A 302 -15.18 0.29 -8.96
CA GLY A 302 -14.44 -0.95 -8.71
C GLY A 302 -14.69 -2.00 -9.79
N ALA A 303 -15.96 -2.23 -10.16
CA ALA A 303 -16.34 -3.19 -11.19
C ALA A 303 -15.81 -2.78 -12.58
N SER A 304 -15.93 -1.49 -12.92
CA SER A 304 -15.42 -0.97 -14.19
C SER A 304 -13.89 -1.08 -14.26
N THR A 305 -13.20 -0.79 -13.15
CA THR A 305 -11.74 -0.95 -13.02
C THR A 305 -11.34 -2.41 -13.20
N ALA A 306 -12.03 -3.33 -12.52
CA ALA A 306 -11.78 -4.77 -12.60
C ALA A 306 -11.84 -5.29 -14.04
N PHE A 307 -12.90 -4.94 -14.75
CA PHE A 307 -13.11 -5.34 -16.14
C PHE A 307 -12.12 -4.69 -17.11
N PHE A 308 -11.96 -3.37 -17.03
CA PHE A 308 -11.03 -2.63 -17.89
C PHE A 308 -9.59 -3.13 -17.73
N ALA A 309 -9.11 -3.26 -16.49
CA ALA A 309 -7.73 -3.67 -16.25
C ALA A 309 -7.46 -5.12 -16.67
N ALA A 310 -8.43 -6.03 -16.51
CA ALA A 310 -8.31 -7.41 -16.98
C ALA A 310 -8.18 -7.47 -18.52
N THR A 311 -9.04 -6.76 -19.25
CA THR A 311 -8.99 -6.74 -20.72
C THR A 311 -7.70 -6.13 -21.27
N VAL A 312 -7.22 -5.03 -20.68
CA VAL A 312 -5.93 -4.42 -21.07
C VAL A 312 -4.75 -5.33 -20.72
N GLY A 313 -4.82 -6.04 -19.60
CA GLY A 313 -3.79 -6.99 -19.17
C GLY A 313 -3.55 -8.14 -20.15
N LEU A 314 -4.59 -8.61 -20.85
CA LEU A 314 -4.51 -9.70 -21.84
C LEU A 314 -3.65 -9.36 -23.06
N VAL A 315 -3.48 -8.07 -23.37
CA VAL A 315 -2.75 -7.59 -24.56
C VAL A 315 -1.41 -6.94 -24.22
N GLN A 316 -0.97 -7.01 -22.95
CA GLN A 316 0.35 -6.52 -22.56
C GLN A 316 1.43 -7.56 -22.91
N ASN A 317 2.51 -7.08 -23.54
CA ASN A 317 3.67 -7.93 -23.86
C ASN A 317 4.73 -7.90 -22.75
N ASP A 318 4.72 -6.88 -21.89
CA ASP A 318 5.66 -6.72 -20.79
C ASP A 318 5.18 -7.44 -19.53
N ILE A 319 6.02 -8.32 -18.98
CA ILE A 319 5.65 -9.16 -17.83
C ILE A 319 5.27 -8.34 -16.58
N LYS A 320 5.95 -7.21 -16.31
CA LYS A 320 5.66 -6.37 -15.15
C LYS A 320 4.34 -5.62 -15.34
N ARG A 321 4.07 -5.12 -16.55
CA ARG A 321 2.81 -4.44 -16.87
C ARG A 321 1.61 -5.39 -16.80
N VAL A 322 1.73 -6.64 -17.23
CA VAL A 322 0.67 -7.66 -17.05
C VAL A 322 0.34 -7.82 -15.56
N ILE A 323 1.37 -7.93 -14.71
CA ILE A 323 1.18 -8.07 -13.26
C ILE A 323 0.62 -6.77 -12.64
N ALA A 324 1.01 -5.59 -13.14
CA ALA A 324 0.45 -4.31 -12.70
C ALA A 324 -1.04 -4.18 -13.03
N TYR A 325 -1.46 -4.50 -14.26
CA TYR A 325 -2.88 -4.45 -14.65
C TYR A 325 -3.72 -5.48 -13.91
N SER A 326 -3.21 -6.69 -13.69
CA SER A 326 -3.92 -7.63 -12.81
C SER A 326 -3.98 -7.15 -11.36
N THR A 327 -3.05 -6.31 -10.88
CA THR A 327 -3.19 -5.66 -9.56
C THR A 327 -4.34 -4.65 -9.55
N CYS A 328 -4.39 -3.79 -10.57
CA CYS A 328 -5.49 -2.83 -10.76
C CYS A 328 -6.86 -3.55 -10.78
N SER A 329 -6.93 -4.70 -11.46
CA SER A 329 -8.15 -5.51 -11.51
C SER A 329 -8.52 -6.09 -10.14
N GLN A 330 -7.55 -6.65 -9.41
CA GLN A 330 -7.76 -7.24 -8.08
C GLN A 330 -8.19 -6.20 -7.03
N LEU A 331 -7.65 -4.98 -7.10
CA LEU A 331 -8.11 -3.88 -6.25
C LEU A 331 -9.55 -3.48 -6.58
N GLY A 332 -9.92 -3.48 -7.87
CA GLY A 332 -11.30 -3.27 -8.29
C GLY A 332 -12.27 -4.24 -7.59
N TYR A 333 -11.93 -5.52 -7.49
CA TYR A 333 -12.71 -6.49 -6.71
C TYR A 333 -12.80 -6.14 -5.22
N MET A 334 -11.70 -5.68 -4.61
CA MET A 334 -11.71 -5.23 -3.20
C MET A 334 -12.64 -4.04 -2.98
N PHE A 335 -12.64 -3.06 -3.89
CA PHE A 335 -13.55 -1.91 -3.82
C PHE A 335 -15.00 -2.31 -4.04
N VAL A 336 -15.29 -3.26 -4.94
CA VAL A 336 -16.65 -3.81 -5.07
C VAL A 336 -17.10 -4.41 -3.74
N ALA A 337 -16.27 -5.26 -3.11
CA ALA A 337 -16.60 -5.86 -1.82
C ALA A 337 -16.82 -4.82 -0.71
N ALA A 338 -15.96 -3.80 -0.63
CA ALA A 338 -16.12 -2.71 0.33
C ALA A 338 -17.36 -1.85 0.04
N GLY A 339 -17.65 -1.55 -1.23
CA GLY A 339 -18.80 -0.75 -1.64
C GLY A 339 -20.16 -1.43 -1.44
N VAL A 340 -20.21 -2.76 -1.38
CA VAL A 340 -21.44 -3.49 -0.97
C VAL A 340 -21.54 -3.70 0.54
N GLY A 341 -20.65 -3.09 1.34
CA GLY A 341 -20.65 -3.17 2.80
C GLY A 341 -19.95 -4.41 3.38
N VAL A 342 -19.31 -5.25 2.57
CA VAL A 342 -18.65 -6.49 3.02
C VAL A 342 -17.14 -6.25 3.20
N TYR A 343 -16.80 -5.33 4.09
CA TYR A 343 -15.41 -4.89 4.35
C TYR A 343 -14.47 -6.02 4.79
N SER A 344 -14.99 -7.02 5.53
CA SER A 344 -14.20 -8.18 5.95
C SER A 344 -13.68 -9.00 4.76
N VAL A 345 -14.51 -9.17 3.72
CA VAL A 345 -14.12 -9.87 2.49
C VAL A 345 -13.12 -9.03 1.69
N ALA A 346 -13.29 -7.71 1.63
CA ALA A 346 -12.32 -6.82 1.00
C ALA A 346 -10.94 -6.94 1.68
N MET A 347 -10.90 -6.93 3.02
CA MET A 347 -9.67 -7.06 3.78
C MET A 347 -9.05 -8.47 3.72
N PHE A 348 -9.87 -9.52 3.69
CA PHE A 348 -9.38 -10.87 3.48
C PHE A 348 -8.74 -11.05 2.11
N HIS A 349 -9.39 -10.52 1.06
CA HIS A 349 -8.84 -10.53 -0.29
C HIS A 349 -7.56 -9.70 -0.40
N LEU A 350 -7.48 -8.55 0.29
CA LEU A 350 -6.25 -7.75 0.39
C LEU A 350 -5.12 -8.55 1.04
N PHE A 351 -5.40 -9.29 2.11
CA PHE A 351 -4.43 -10.14 2.79
C PHE A 351 -3.87 -11.21 1.84
N THR A 352 -4.73 -11.99 1.18
CA THR A 352 -4.28 -13.04 0.24
C THR A 352 -3.55 -12.43 -0.97
N HIS A 353 -4.06 -11.33 -1.49
CA HIS A 353 -3.46 -10.56 -2.59
C HIS A 353 -2.03 -10.17 -2.34
N ALA A 354 -1.72 -9.66 -1.15
CA ALA A 354 -0.37 -9.24 -0.83
C ALA A 354 0.64 -10.39 -0.99
N PHE A 355 0.29 -11.62 -0.59
CA PHE A 355 1.20 -12.76 -0.70
C PHE A 355 1.35 -13.24 -2.14
N PHE A 356 0.25 -13.49 -2.86
CA PHE A 356 0.36 -14.01 -4.23
C PHE A 356 0.93 -12.96 -5.19
N LYS A 357 0.67 -11.67 -4.99
CA LYS A 357 1.28 -10.62 -5.81
C LYS A 357 2.75 -10.43 -5.54
N ALA A 358 3.18 -10.45 -4.28
CA ALA A 358 4.60 -10.39 -3.96
C ALA A 358 5.33 -11.56 -4.64
N MET A 359 4.78 -12.77 -4.55
CA MET A 359 5.32 -13.96 -5.22
C MET A 359 5.42 -13.78 -6.75
N LEU A 360 4.38 -13.27 -7.41
CA LEU A 360 4.38 -13.03 -8.85
C LEU A 360 5.41 -11.97 -9.28
N PHE A 361 5.51 -10.85 -8.55
CA PHE A 361 6.48 -9.81 -8.87
C PHE A 361 7.92 -10.26 -8.64
N LEU A 362 8.21 -10.93 -7.52
CA LEU A 362 9.55 -11.47 -7.24
C LEU A 362 9.92 -12.58 -8.25
N GLY A 363 8.95 -13.41 -8.66
CA GLY A 363 9.10 -14.39 -9.73
C GLY A 363 9.41 -13.74 -11.08
N ALA A 364 8.67 -12.68 -11.45
CA ALA A 364 8.98 -11.90 -12.65
C ALA A 364 10.36 -11.27 -12.60
N GLY A 365 10.81 -10.78 -11.43
CA GLY A 365 12.16 -10.25 -11.23
C GLY A 365 13.24 -11.31 -11.47
N SER A 366 13.00 -12.54 -11.01
CA SER A 366 13.88 -13.69 -11.27
C SER A 366 13.99 -13.98 -12.77
N ILE A 367 12.85 -14.03 -13.49
CA ILE A 367 12.82 -14.25 -14.95
C ILE A 367 13.58 -13.15 -15.68
N ILE A 368 13.30 -11.87 -15.37
CA ILE A 368 13.94 -10.73 -16.02
C ILE A 368 15.47 -10.79 -15.83
N HIS A 369 15.94 -11.14 -14.64
CA HIS A 369 17.37 -11.30 -14.39
C HIS A 369 17.97 -12.48 -15.17
N GLY A 370 17.28 -13.64 -15.16
CA GLY A 370 17.69 -14.83 -15.92
C GLY A 370 17.66 -14.66 -17.45
N MET A 371 16.88 -13.71 -17.94
CA MET A 371 16.74 -13.37 -19.36
C MET A 371 17.57 -12.12 -19.75
N HIS A 372 18.61 -11.78 -18.98
CA HIS A 372 19.51 -10.66 -19.28
C HIS A 372 18.79 -9.31 -19.42
N HIS A 373 17.86 -9.02 -18.50
CA HIS A 373 17.04 -7.81 -18.45
C HIS A 373 15.99 -7.67 -19.56
N GLU A 374 15.74 -8.73 -20.35
CA GLU A 374 14.58 -8.79 -21.23
C GLU A 374 13.28 -8.82 -20.40
N GLN A 375 12.29 -8.03 -20.81
CA GLN A 375 10.97 -7.91 -20.15
C GLN A 375 9.82 -8.35 -21.07
N ASP A 376 10.05 -8.36 -22.39
CA ASP A 376 9.07 -8.74 -23.39
C ASP A 376 8.88 -10.26 -23.42
N MET A 377 7.67 -10.70 -23.06
CA MET A 377 7.32 -12.11 -22.97
C MET A 377 7.37 -12.83 -24.32
N ARG A 378 7.31 -12.11 -25.44
CA ARG A 378 7.41 -12.69 -26.79
C ARG A 378 8.80 -13.24 -27.08
N ASN A 379 9.81 -12.75 -26.36
CA ASN A 379 11.19 -13.20 -26.45
C ASN A 379 11.50 -14.34 -25.45
N TYR A 380 10.53 -14.76 -24.65
CA TYR A 380 10.67 -15.89 -23.74
C TYR A 380 10.30 -17.21 -24.43
N GLY A 381 10.75 -18.33 -23.86
CA GLY A 381 10.36 -19.66 -24.33
C GLY A 381 11.05 -20.77 -23.55
N GLY A 382 10.31 -21.84 -23.24
CA GLY A 382 10.88 -23.06 -22.63
C GLY A 382 11.55 -22.85 -21.26
N LEU A 383 11.07 -21.89 -20.44
CA LEU A 383 11.71 -21.54 -19.17
C LEU A 383 11.44 -22.52 -18.02
N LYS A 384 10.42 -23.39 -18.14
CA LYS A 384 10.03 -24.36 -17.10
C LYS A 384 11.21 -25.21 -16.63
N ASP A 385 11.95 -25.79 -17.56
CA ASP A 385 13.03 -26.73 -17.23
C ASP A 385 14.33 -26.01 -16.83
N LYS A 386 14.50 -24.75 -17.28
CA LYS A 386 15.67 -23.93 -16.97
C LYS A 386 15.57 -23.24 -15.61
N MET A 387 14.34 -22.87 -15.18
CA MET A 387 14.08 -22.14 -13.94
C MET A 387 12.95 -22.80 -13.13
N PRO A 388 13.10 -24.08 -12.71
CA PRO A 388 12.01 -24.86 -12.14
C PRO A 388 11.43 -24.26 -10.85
N TYR A 389 12.27 -23.70 -9.97
CA TYR A 389 11.81 -23.04 -8.75
C TYR A 389 10.98 -21.79 -9.04
N THR A 390 11.40 -20.98 -10.01
CA THR A 390 10.66 -19.77 -10.42
C THR A 390 9.33 -20.15 -11.09
N PHE A 391 9.35 -21.19 -11.93
CA PHE A 391 8.15 -21.73 -12.56
C PHE A 391 7.10 -22.16 -11.53
N TRP A 392 7.48 -22.99 -10.57
CA TRP A 392 6.53 -23.49 -9.56
C TRP A 392 6.04 -22.38 -8.62
N ALA A 393 6.91 -21.46 -8.22
CA ALA A 393 6.50 -20.30 -7.43
C ALA A 393 5.48 -19.44 -8.18
N MET A 394 5.75 -19.09 -9.44
CA MET A 394 4.80 -18.32 -10.25
C MET A 394 3.51 -19.09 -10.54
N MET A 395 3.57 -20.42 -10.71
CA MET A 395 2.38 -21.25 -10.87
C MET A 395 1.49 -21.21 -9.64
N ILE A 396 2.05 -21.33 -8.44
CA ILE A 396 1.29 -21.22 -7.18
C ILE A 396 0.64 -19.83 -7.08
N GLY A 397 1.40 -18.77 -7.34
CA GLY A 397 0.86 -17.40 -7.36
C GLY A 397 -0.25 -17.21 -8.40
N THR A 398 -0.13 -17.86 -9.57
CA THR A 398 -1.12 -17.80 -10.67
C THR A 398 -2.40 -18.57 -10.33
N LEU A 399 -2.29 -19.73 -9.68
CA LEU A 399 -3.46 -20.48 -9.22
C LEU A 399 -4.20 -19.72 -8.11
N ALA A 400 -3.46 -19.06 -7.21
CA ALA A 400 -4.04 -18.24 -6.15
C ALA A 400 -4.80 -17.02 -6.71
N ILE A 401 -4.22 -16.27 -7.66
CA ILE A 401 -4.86 -15.07 -8.23
C ILE A 401 -6.07 -15.40 -9.12
N THR A 402 -6.09 -16.57 -9.76
CA THR A 402 -7.22 -16.99 -10.61
C THR A 402 -8.41 -17.50 -9.80
N GLY A 403 -8.26 -17.65 -8.48
CA GLY A 403 -9.31 -18.17 -7.62
C GLY A 403 -9.68 -19.61 -7.99
N VAL A 404 -8.73 -20.39 -8.52
CA VAL A 404 -8.91 -21.82 -8.80
C VAL A 404 -9.04 -22.50 -7.44
N GLY A 405 -10.28 -22.60 -6.97
CA GLY A 405 -10.62 -23.32 -5.75
C GLY A 405 -10.10 -24.75 -5.83
N ILE A 406 -9.80 -25.35 -4.67
CA ILE A 406 -9.36 -26.73 -4.64
C ILE A 406 -10.59 -27.60 -4.92
N PRO A 407 -10.63 -28.38 -6.03
CA PRO A 407 -11.77 -29.22 -6.33
C PRO A 407 -12.09 -30.13 -5.14
N LEU A 408 -13.38 -30.27 -4.80
CA LEU A 408 -13.90 -31.11 -3.72
C LEU A 408 -13.74 -30.58 -2.28
N LEU A 409 -13.15 -29.40 -2.07
CA LEU A 409 -13.15 -28.72 -0.78
C LEU A 409 -14.26 -27.65 -0.76
N TYR A 410 -15.31 -27.89 0.05
CA TYR A 410 -16.38 -26.91 0.35
C TYR A 410 -15.96 -25.89 1.41
N ILE A 411 -14.66 -25.67 1.59
CA ILE A 411 -14.14 -24.65 2.49
C ILE A 411 -13.84 -23.43 1.61
N GLY A 412 -14.74 -22.44 1.65
CA GLY A 412 -14.65 -21.18 0.92
C GLY A 412 -15.36 -20.09 1.71
#